data_AF-A0A389LTH7-F1
#
_entry.id   AF-A0A389LTH7-F1
#
_cell.length_a   1.000
_cell.length_b   1.000
_cell.length_c   1.000
_cell.angle_alpha   90.00
_cell.angle_beta   90.00
_cell.angle_gamma   90.00
#
_symmetry.space_group_name_H-M   'P 1'
#
loop_
_entity.id
_entity.type
_entity.pdbx_description
1 polymer ?
#
loop_
_entity_poly.entity_id
_entity_poly.type
_entity_poly.pdbx_seq_one_letter_code
_entity_poly.pdbx_strand_id
1 'polypeptide(L)'
;MFAQNYTVDTQHRHQVIDNFGASDAWTAQFFGQWPDSKRNDMADLLFSLEKDAQGKPKGIGLSIWRFNIGAGSAEQGDSSYIPDITRRAECFQLPNGSYDWSKQAGQRWFLKAAKERGVKQFLAFNISPPIHMTRNGLAGNKFGTNDGTLNIKTDKYNHFADFLATVVDELGKREGINFQYLSPFNEPEWNWDAISQEGTPALNSEIAKTVRLLDKKFSEKNLQTQILVSESGQYDYLYKKNTNLPGRDNQIASYFDANSKDFIGDLKHVPHLVVGHSYWTTQNDVLFEKRNELRKELDKYKLNFWQTELCIMGNDKEVGGGEKKDLSMKTALYVARVIHHDLCIANASAWQWWLAMSNSDYKDGLIYASPNADLTDGTFTDSKLLWALGNYSRFIRPGSFRVDVASSVNVNDSQGLMVSSYINEADRELISVVVNYAQDAKDMHLEVKGIKVKEMQAYITSDVEGQNLMPQKIDSRTKIQVPPKSIITLVAKY
;
A
#
# COMPACT_ATOMS: atom_id res chain seq x y z
N MET A 1 -33.88 -1.44 17.73
CA MET A 1 -32.59 -1.69 18.42
C MET A 1 -32.18 -0.40 19.11
N PHE A 2 -31.61 -0.48 20.32
CA PHE A 2 -31.04 0.69 21.00
C PHE A 2 -29.77 1.13 20.28
N ALA A 3 -29.50 2.44 20.28
CA ALA A 3 -28.27 2.97 19.71
C ALA A 3 -27.05 2.53 20.52
N GLN A 4 -25.97 2.15 19.84
CA GLN A 4 -24.71 1.75 20.47
C GLN A 4 -23.89 3.00 20.81
N ASN A 5 -23.39 3.09 22.05
CA ASN A 5 -22.60 4.24 22.49
C ASN A 5 -21.11 3.97 22.28
N TYR A 6 -20.42 4.89 21.62
CA TYR A 6 -18.97 4.89 21.43
C TYR A 6 -18.39 6.16 22.02
N THR A 7 -17.29 6.04 22.75
CA THR A 7 -16.58 7.18 23.36
C THR A 7 -15.19 7.26 22.75
N VAL A 8 -14.89 8.38 22.08
CA VAL A 8 -13.55 8.72 21.62
C VAL A 8 -12.80 9.40 22.75
N ASP A 9 -11.64 8.86 23.13
CA ASP A 9 -10.75 9.47 24.11
C ASP A 9 -9.51 10.03 23.40
N THR A 10 -9.50 11.35 23.22
CA THR A 10 -8.42 12.04 22.48
C THR A 10 -7.11 12.16 23.25
N GLN A 11 -7.09 11.79 24.54
CA GLN A 11 -5.87 11.85 25.36
C GLN A 11 -5.02 10.58 25.25
N HIS A 12 -5.60 9.44 24.87
CA HIS A 12 -4.88 8.18 24.71
C HIS A 12 -4.50 7.96 23.24
N ARG A 13 -3.23 8.22 22.93
CA ARG A 13 -2.67 8.16 21.57
C ARG A 13 -2.04 6.80 21.29
N HIS A 14 -2.14 6.37 20.04
CA HIS A 14 -1.47 5.19 19.48
C HIS A 14 -0.44 5.60 18.43
N GLN A 15 -0.37 4.89 17.30
CA GLN A 15 0.55 5.19 16.22
C GLN A 15 0.23 6.51 15.52
N VAL A 16 1.28 7.17 15.04
CA VAL A 16 1.18 8.22 14.03
C VAL A 16 0.96 7.55 12.68
N ILE A 17 0.11 8.15 11.85
CA ILE A 17 -0.20 7.71 10.51
C ILE A 17 0.75 8.41 9.55
N ASP A 18 1.53 7.62 8.84
CA ASP A 18 2.55 8.08 7.90
C ASP A 18 1.94 8.34 6.53
N ASN A 19 1.16 7.39 5.99
CA ASN A 19 0.57 7.52 4.66
C ASN A 19 -0.50 6.46 4.33
N PHE A 20 -1.21 6.74 3.24
CA PHE A 20 -2.03 5.79 2.49
C PHE A 20 -1.64 5.86 1.01
N GLY A 21 -1.53 4.71 0.34
CA GLY A 21 -0.92 4.64 -0.98
C GLY A 21 -1.49 3.58 -1.92
N ALA A 22 -0.94 3.56 -3.12
CA ALA A 22 -1.08 2.52 -4.12
C ALA A 22 0.15 2.50 -5.04
N SER A 23 0.27 1.48 -5.87
CA SER A 23 1.38 1.25 -6.79
C SER A 23 1.06 1.59 -8.24
N ASP A 24 2.10 2.03 -8.94
CA ASP A 24 2.09 2.30 -10.38
C ASP A 24 2.47 1.10 -11.24
N ALA A 25 2.69 -0.06 -10.61
CA ALA A 25 3.11 -1.27 -11.29
C ALA A 25 2.23 -1.61 -12.50
N TRP A 26 2.89 -2.13 -13.53
CA TRP A 26 2.31 -2.65 -14.76
C TRP A 26 1.65 -1.57 -15.63
N THR A 27 0.47 -1.07 -15.28
CA THR A 27 -0.37 -0.32 -16.23
C THR A 27 -0.04 1.17 -16.32
N ALA A 28 0.54 1.78 -15.28
CA ALA A 28 0.78 3.23 -15.25
C ALA A 28 1.78 3.69 -16.33
N GLN A 29 2.68 2.81 -16.78
CA GLN A 29 3.61 3.10 -17.88
C GLN A 29 2.88 3.37 -19.21
N PHE A 30 1.69 2.82 -19.39
CA PHE A 30 0.82 3.05 -20.56
C PHE A 30 -0.18 4.17 -20.28
N PHE A 31 -0.87 4.13 -19.14
CA PHE A 31 -1.93 5.10 -18.82
C PHE A 31 -1.39 6.51 -18.59
N GLY A 32 -0.14 6.66 -18.15
CA GLY A 32 0.51 7.96 -18.06
C GLY A 32 0.82 8.58 -19.43
N GLN A 33 0.65 7.83 -20.52
CA GLN A 33 0.83 8.28 -21.90
C GLN A 33 -0.50 8.50 -22.65
N TRP A 34 -1.64 8.26 -22.00
CA TRP A 34 -2.97 8.51 -22.56
C TRP A 34 -3.23 10.01 -22.78
N PRO A 35 -4.30 10.38 -23.53
CA PRO A 35 -4.70 11.77 -23.71
C PRO A 35 -4.78 12.54 -22.39
N ASP A 36 -4.38 13.81 -22.43
CA ASP A 36 -4.22 14.64 -21.23
C ASP A 36 -5.41 14.63 -20.30
N SER A 37 -6.64 14.73 -20.84
CA SER A 37 -7.85 14.71 -20.02
C SER A 37 -7.95 13.43 -19.20
N LYS A 38 -7.79 12.26 -19.83
CA LYS A 38 -7.99 10.95 -19.18
C LYS A 38 -6.93 10.67 -18.12
N ARG A 39 -5.65 10.94 -18.42
CA ARG A 39 -4.58 10.74 -17.43
C ARG A 39 -4.70 11.71 -16.25
N ASN A 40 -5.13 12.95 -16.49
CA ASN A 40 -5.41 13.91 -15.42
C ASN A 40 -6.63 13.52 -14.58
N ASP A 41 -7.71 13.01 -15.18
CA ASP A 41 -8.88 12.54 -14.45
C ASP A 41 -8.52 11.35 -13.53
N MET A 42 -7.70 10.40 -14.01
CA MET A 42 -7.18 9.31 -13.16
C MET A 42 -6.28 9.84 -12.04
N ALA A 43 -5.41 10.80 -12.33
CA ALA A 43 -4.57 11.44 -11.30
C ALA A 43 -5.41 12.23 -10.27
N ASP A 44 -6.50 12.86 -10.70
CA ASP A 44 -7.43 13.55 -9.80
C ASP A 44 -8.12 12.56 -8.85
N LEU A 45 -8.64 11.45 -9.37
CA LEU A 45 -9.24 10.39 -8.56
C LEU A 45 -8.28 9.86 -7.50
N LEU A 46 -7.01 9.68 -7.84
CA LEU A 46 -6.00 9.14 -6.92
C LEU A 46 -5.48 10.18 -5.91
N PHE A 47 -5.14 11.40 -6.35
CA PHE A 47 -4.34 12.32 -5.54
C PHE A 47 -5.06 13.60 -5.11
N SER A 48 -6.15 13.98 -5.78
CA SER A 48 -6.78 15.27 -5.52
C SER A 48 -7.34 15.36 -4.09
N LEU A 49 -7.05 16.48 -3.42
CA LEU A 49 -7.71 16.90 -2.19
C LEU A 49 -8.82 17.92 -2.46
N GLU A 50 -9.11 18.25 -3.72
CA GLU A 50 -10.18 19.18 -4.04
C GLU A 50 -11.56 18.57 -3.81
N LYS A 51 -12.55 19.46 -3.67
CA LYS A 51 -13.97 19.11 -3.61
C LYS A 51 -14.67 19.76 -4.80
N ASP A 52 -15.76 19.16 -5.25
CA ASP A 52 -16.67 19.80 -6.19
C ASP A 52 -17.53 20.89 -5.50
N ALA A 53 -18.38 21.55 -6.28
CA ALA A 53 -19.25 22.62 -5.79
C ALA A 53 -20.26 22.16 -4.72
N GLN A 54 -20.52 20.85 -4.63
CA GLN A 54 -21.41 20.23 -3.66
C GLN A 54 -20.65 19.71 -2.43
N GLY A 55 -19.33 19.91 -2.39
CA GLY A 55 -18.46 19.50 -1.28
C GLY A 55 -18.02 18.03 -1.33
N LYS A 56 -18.33 17.30 -2.41
CA LYS A 56 -17.90 15.91 -2.60
C LYS A 56 -16.42 15.90 -3.02
N PRO A 57 -15.56 15.08 -2.40
CA PRO A 57 -14.16 14.94 -2.83
C PRO A 57 -14.05 14.51 -4.30
N LYS A 58 -13.17 15.17 -5.06
CA LYS A 58 -12.86 14.76 -6.44
C LYS A 58 -12.03 13.48 -6.50
N GLY A 59 -11.26 13.20 -5.45
CA GLY A 59 -10.42 12.02 -5.34
C GLY A 59 -10.17 11.61 -3.90
N ILE A 60 -9.38 10.56 -3.76
CA ILE A 60 -9.11 9.90 -2.47
C ILE A 60 -7.88 10.47 -1.76
N GLY A 61 -7.12 11.33 -2.43
CA GLY A 61 -5.97 12.00 -1.85
C GLY A 61 -4.94 11.04 -1.29
N LEU A 62 -4.43 10.09 -2.06
CA LEU A 62 -3.28 9.28 -1.63
C LEU A 62 -2.14 10.20 -1.14
N SER A 63 -1.40 9.75 -0.12
CA SER A 63 -0.34 10.53 0.53
C SER A 63 1.05 9.98 0.30
N ILE A 64 1.14 8.76 -0.24
CA ILE A 64 2.35 8.18 -0.82
C ILE A 64 2.06 7.62 -2.22
N TRP A 65 3.07 7.62 -3.09
CA TRP A 65 3.04 6.93 -4.38
C TRP A 65 4.19 5.94 -4.48
N ARG A 66 3.89 4.66 -4.80
CA ARG A 66 4.91 3.62 -5.00
C ARG A 66 5.24 3.51 -6.49
N PHE A 67 6.50 3.81 -6.85
CA PHE A 67 7.05 3.75 -8.20
C PHE A 67 7.85 2.46 -8.40
N ASN A 68 7.44 1.62 -9.35
CA ASN A 68 8.13 0.38 -9.71
C ASN A 68 9.34 0.65 -10.61
N ILE A 69 10.55 0.44 -10.08
CA ILE A 69 11.80 0.41 -10.86
C ILE A 69 11.85 -0.92 -11.62
N GLY A 70 11.70 -0.86 -12.95
CA GLY A 70 11.66 -2.05 -13.79
C GLY A 70 13.00 -2.76 -13.95
N ALA A 71 12.94 -4.09 -14.14
CA ALA A 71 14.11 -4.95 -14.31
C ALA A 71 14.52 -5.15 -15.77
N GLY A 72 13.69 -4.74 -16.72
CA GLY A 72 14.01 -4.76 -18.15
C GLY A 72 13.36 -5.91 -18.93
N SER A 73 12.25 -6.46 -18.42
CA SER A 73 11.49 -7.48 -19.14
C SER A 73 10.82 -6.95 -20.42
N ALA A 74 10.55 -5.64 -20.50
CA ALA A 74 9.99 -5.03 -21.71
C ALA A 74 10.94 -5.14 -22.91
N GLU A 75 12.24 -4.91 -22.69
CA GLU A 75 13.30 -5.01 -23.68
C GLU A 75 13.51 -6.44 -24.19
N GLN A 76 13.11 -7.46 -23.41
CA GLN A 76 13.15 -8.85 -23.84
C GLN A 76 11.98 -9.23 -24.75
N GLY A 77 10.89 -8.45 -24.75
CA GLY A 77 9.66 -8.80 -25.42
C GLY A 77 9.17 -10.20 -25.01
N ASP A 78 8.87 -11.05 -25.98
CA ASP A 78 8.41 -12.41 -25.73
C ASP A 78 9.46 -13.32 -25.08
N SER A 79 10.75 -12.93 -25.18
CA SER A 79 11.83 -13.65 -24.50
C SER A 79 11.84 -13.42 -22.99
N SER A 80 11.04 -12.47 -22.47
CA SER A 80 10.76 -12.37 -21.02
C SER A 80 9.92 -13.54 -20.51
N TYR A 81 9.22 -14.23 -21.42
CA TYR A 81 8.14 -15.17 -21.17
C TYR A 81 6.90 -14.60 -20.49
N ILE A 82 6.90 -13.36 -20.01
CA ILE A 82 5.71 -12.71 -19.42
C ILE A 82 4.71 -12.45 -20.55
N PRO A 83 3.55 -13.14 -20.59
CA PRO A 83 2.65 -13.09 -21.75
C PRO A 83 1.89 -11.76 -21.83
N ASP A 84 1.53 -11.20 -20.68
CA ASP A 84 0.86 -9.92 -20.59
C ASP A 84 1.89 -8.79 -20.74
N ILE A 85 1.86 -8.12 -21.90
CA ILE A 85 2.77 -7.00 -22.20
C ILE A 85 2.67 -5.88 -21.18
N THR A 86 1.52 -5.73 -20.51
CA THR A 86 1.34 -4.66 -19.52
C THR A 86 2.09 -4.91 -18.22
N ARG A 87 2.48 -6.16 -17.96
CA ARG A 87 3.26 -6.57 -16.77
C ARG A 87 4.76 -6.58 -17.00
N ARG A 88 5.21 -6.31 -18.23
CA ARG A 88 6.62 -6.11 -18.56
C ARG A 88 7.03 -4.70 -18.14
N ALA A 89 8.28 -4.49 -17.74
CA ALA A 89 8.78 -3.18 -17.33
C ALA A 89 10.14 -2.86 -17.99
N GLU A 90 10.31 -1.61 -18.40
CA GLU A 90 11.59 -1.10 -18.91
C GLU A 90 12.63 -0.96 -17.80
N CYS A 91 13.91 -1.08 -18.13
CA CYS A 91 15.02 -0.79 -17.22
C CYS A 91 15.78 0.47 -17.65
N PHE A 92 15.98 1.38 -16.69
CA PHE A 92 16.78 2.59 -16.91
C PHE A 92 18.23 2.28 -17.30
N GLN A 93 18.83 1.22 -16.74
CA GLN A 93 20.21 0.86 -17.02
C GLN A 93 20.28 -0.14 -18.17
N LEU A 94 21.04 0.22 -19.21
CA LEU A 94 21.32 -0.61 -20.36
C LEU A 94 22.40 -1.66 -20.04
N PRO A 95 22.51 -2.77 -20.80
CA PRO A 95 23.50 -3.83 -20.53
C PRO A 95 24.97 -3.36 -20.55
N ASN A 96 25.27 -2.25 -21.22
CA ASN A 96 26.60 -1.64 -21.24
C ASN A 96 26.90 -0.75 -20.02
N GLY A 97 25.97 -0.64 -19.06
CA GLY A 97 26.08 0.16 -17.85
C GLY A 97 25.66 1.62 -17.98
N SER A 98 25.34 2.10 -19.19
CA SER A 98 24.79 3.45 -19.39
C SER A 98 23.32 3.53 -19.02
N TYR A 99 22.79 4.75 -18.84
CA TYR A 99 21.40 4.98 -18.44
C TYR A 99 20.63 5.71 -19.53
N ASP A 100 19.40 5.26 -19.77
CA ASP A 100 18.40 5.95 -20.58
C ASP A 100 17.26 6.44 -19.68
N TRP A 101 17.31 7.73 -19.33
CA TRP A 101 16.33 8.38 -18.47
C TRP A 101 15.03 8.77 -19.18
N SER A 102 14.89 8.48 -20.49
CA SER A 102 13.64 8.69 -21.20
C SER A 102 12.59 7.61 -20.90
N LYS A 103 13.04 6.42 -20.46
CA LYS A 103 12.24 5.25 -20.12
C LYS A 103 11.27 5.47 -18.96
N GLN A 104 10.32 4.55 -18.82
CA GLN A 104 9.22 4.56 -17.84
C GLN A 104 8.45 5.88 -17.87
N ALA A 105 8.25 6.46 -19.06
CA ALA A 105 7.72 7.80 -19.24
C ALA A 105 6.32 8.00 -18.62
N GLY A 106 5.43 7.01 -18.73
CA GLY A 106 4.09 7.07 -18.13
C GLY A 106 4.13 7.08 -16.59
N GLN A 107 4.96 6.23 -15.99
CA GLN A 107 5.15 6.20 -14.53
C GLN A 107 5.78 7.50 -14.02
N ARG A 108 6.77 8.05 -14.75
CA ARG A 108 7.36 9.37 -14.47
C ARG A 108 6.35 10.51 -14.58
N TRP A 109 5.39 10.42 -15.50
CA TRP A 109 4.28 11.37 -15.56
C TRP A 109 3.43 11.30 -14.28
N PHE A 110 3.09 10.10 -13.81
CA PHE A 110 2.33 9.94 -12.56
C PHE A 110 3.08 10.43 -11.31
N LEU A 111 4.40 10.27 -11.24
CA LEU A 111 5.22 10.87 -10.17
C LEU A 111 5.03 12.39 -10.08
N LYS A 112 5.09 13.07 -11.23
CA LYS A 112 4.87 14.53 -11.30
C LYS A 112 3.43 14.90 -10.99
N ALA A 113 2.47 14.19 -11.59
CA ALA A 113 1.05 14.44 -11.38
C ALA A 113 0.64 14.30 -9.90
N ALA A 114 1.21 13.31 -9.21
CA ALA A 114 1.05 13.12 -7.76
C ALA A 114 1.62 14.30 -6.97
N LYS A 115 2.86 14.72 -7.27
CA LYS A 115 3.51 15.87 -6.62
C LYS A 115 2.72 17.17 -6.83
N GLU A 116 2.26 17.43 -8.05
CA GLU A 116 1.46 18.62 -8.40
C GLU A 116 0.15 18.68 -7.61
N ARG A 117 -0.43 17.51 -7.27
CA ARG A 117 -1.64 17.38 -6.46
C ARG A 117 -1.35 17.31 -4.95
N GLY A 118 -0.11 17.54 -4.54
CA GLY A 118 0.29 17.68 -3.14
C GLY A 118 0.69 16.38 -2.44
N VAL A 119 0.95 15.30 -3.17
CA VAL A 119 1.61 14.11 -2.60
C VAL A 119 3.03 14.48 -2.17
N LYS A 120 3.37 14.18 -0.92
CA LYS A 120 4.65 14.55 -0.31
C LYS A 120 5.58 13.38 -0.09
N GLN A 121 5.07 12.15 -0.09
CA GLN A 121 5.87 10.95 0.12
C GLN A 121 5.95 10.12 -1.16
N PHE A 122 7.15 9.64 -1.47
CA PHE A 122 7.41 8.80 -2.63
C PHE A 122 8.30 7.64 -2.23
N LEU A 123 7.89 6.45 -2.68
CA LEU A 123 8.59 5.21 -2.46
C LEU A 123 8.97 4.65 -3.83
N ALA A 124 10.24 4.35 -4.03
CA ALA A 124 10.66 3.53 -5.17
C ALA A 124 10.75 2.07 -4.71
N PHE A 125 10.31 1.12 -5.51
CA PHE A 125 10.47 -0.30 -5.20
C PHE A 125 10.95 -1.08 -6.40
N ASN A 126 11.54 -2.25 -6.16
CA ASN A 126 12.01 -3.15 -7.20
C ASN A 126 11.54 -4.58 -6.92
N ILE A 127 11.05 -5.24 -7.97
CA ILE A 127 10.56 -6.61 -7.90
C ILE A 127 11.65 -7.62 -8.31
N SER A 128 12.63 -7.19 -9.13
CA SER A 128 13.71 -8.06 -9.62
C SER A 128 14.96 -7.26 -10.04
N PRO A 129 16.18 -7.81 -9.85
CA PRO A 129 17.40 -7.21 -10.38
C PRO A 129 17.35 -7.04 -11.90
N PRO A 130 18.06 -6.03 -12.47
CA PRO A 130 18.14 -5.87 -13.92
C PRO A 130 18.55 -7.15 -14.64
N ILE A 131 17.91 -7.47 -15.76
CA ILE A 131 18.09 -8.75 -16.49
C ILE A 131 19.55 -9.10 -16.82
N HIS A 132 20.42 -8.11 -17.07
CA HIS A 132 21.84 -8.34 -17.34
C HIS A 132 22.64 -8.76 -16.09
N MET A 133 22.08 -8.55 -14.90
CA MET A 133 22.65 -8.95 -13.60
C MET A 133 22.11 -10.28 -13.08
N THR A 134 20.97 -10.77 -13.60
CA THR A 134 20.35 -12.01 -13.13
C THR A 134 21.09 -13.26 -13.61
N ARG A 135 20.93 -14.39 -12.91
CA ARG A 135 21.64 -15.65 -13.25
C ARG A 135 21.10 -16.29 -14.52
N ASN A 136 19.78 -16.28 -14.66
CA ASN A 136 19.06 -16.86 -15.80
C ASN A 136 18.87 -15.87 -16.97
N GLY A 137 19.26 -14.60 -16.81
CA GLY A 137 19.06 -13.56 -17.81
C GLY A 137 17.59 -13.13 -17.99
N LEU A 138 16.71 -13.47 -17.03
CA LEU A 138 15.29 -13.11 -17.03
C LEU A 138 14.96 -12.24 -15.82
N ALA A 139 13.88 -11.46 -15.90
CA ALA A 139 13.36 -10.66 -14.80
C ALA A 139 12.52 -11.50 -13.81
N GLY A 140 12.05 -12.67 -14.21
CA GLY A 140 11.44 -13.67 -13.31
C GLY A 140 12.45 -14.75 -12.92
N ASN A 141 12.09 -15.61 -11.96
CA ASN A 141 12.94 -16.73 -11.53
C ASN A 141 12.65 -18.04 -12.29
N LYS A 142 11.99 -17.95 -13.45
CA LYS A 142 11.80 -19.07 -14.36
C LYS A 142 13.15 -19.71 -14.72
N PHE A 143 13.24 -21.03 -14.65
CA PHE A 143 14.49 -21.79 -14.87
C PHE A 143 15.61 -21.49 -13.84
N GLY A 144 15.27 -20.84 -12.72
CA GLY A 144 16.19 -20.63 -11.60
C GLY A 144 16.48 -21.94 -10.83
N THR A 145 17.30 -21.82 -9.79
CA THR A 145 17.76 -22.94 -8.98
C THR A 145 16.70 -23.52 -8.04
N ASN A 146 15.50 -22.93 -7.96
CA ASN A 146 14.39 -23.32 -7.07
C ASN A 146 14.78 -23.55 -5.60
N ASP A 147 15.90 -22.99 -5.17
CA ASP A 147 16.50 -23.10 -3.84
C ASP A 147 16.18 -21.90 -2.94
N GLY A 148 15.32 -20.99 -3.42
CA GLY A 148 14.94 -19.76 -2.72
C GLY A 148 16.01 -18.67 -2.69
N THR A 149 17.10 -18.82 -3.45
CA THR A 149 18.17 -17.82 -3.50
C THR A 149 17.90 -16.72 -4.52
N LEU A 150 18.38 -15.51 -4.23
CA LEU A 150 18.28 -14.34 -5.10
C LEU A 150 18.77 -14.64 -6.52
N ASN A 151 17.94 -14.31 -7.51
CA ASN A 151 18.26 -14.46 -8.93
C ASN A 151 19.25 -13.39 -9.39
N ILE A 152 20.47 -13.43 -8.87
CA ILE A 152 21.54 -12.50 -9.19
C ILE A 152 22.87 -13.23 -9.32
N LYS A 153 23.70 -12.82 -10.29
CA LYS A 153 25.08 -13.30 -10.41
C LYS A 153 25.88 -12.90 -9.16
N THR A 154 26.76 -13.79 -8.70
CA THR A 154 27.50 -13.61 -7.44
C THR A 154 28.36 -12.34 -7.40
N ASP A 155 28.86 -11.90 -8.56
CA ASP A 155 29.65 -10.68 -8.74
C ASP A 155 28.80 -9.40 -8.91
N LYS A 156 27.46 -9.50 -8.94
CA LYS A 156 26.57 -8.36 -9.27
C LYS A 156 25.87 -7.71 -8.10
N TYR A 157 26.00 -8.22 -6.87
CA TYR A 157 25.40 -7.60 -5.67
C TYR A 157 25.74 -6.11 -5.50
N ASN A 158 27.02 -5.74 -5.64
CA ASN A 158 27.43 -4.33 -5.51
C ASN A 158 26.90 -3.46 -6.68
N HIS A 159 26.82 -4.03 -7.88
CA HIS A 159 26.27 -3.35 -9.04
C HIS A 159 24.76 -3.13 -8.92
N PHE A 160 24.03 -4.09 -8.34
CA PHE A 160 22.61 -3.96 -8.10
C PHE A 160 22.30 -2.90 -7.04
N ALA A 161 23.05 -2.88 -5.93
CA ALA A 161 22.93 -1.81 -4.93
C ALA A 161 23.25 -0.42 -5.53
N ASP A 162 24.30 -0.32 -6.35
CA ASP A 162 24.64 0.93 -7.04
C ASP A 162 23.59 1.34 -8.07
N PHE A 163 22.98 0.38 -8.78
CA PHE A 163 21.89 0.62 -9.71
C PHE A 163 20.69 1.26 -9.01
N LEU A 164 20.17 0.65 -7.95
CA LEU A 164 19.02 1.17 -7.22
C LEU A 164 19.31 2.55 -6.60
N ALA A 165 20.48 2.73 -5.98
CA ALA A 165 20.89 4.01 -5.43
C ALA A 165 21.03 5.09 -6.50
N THR A 166 21.53 4.74 -7.68
CA THR A 166 21.64 5.68 -8.81
C THR A 166 20.27 6.04 -9.39
N VAL A 167 19.35 5.08 -9.53
CA VAL A 167 17.97 5.37 -9.98
C VAL A 167 17.27 6.30 -9.00
N VAL A 168 17.30 6.01 -7.70
CA VAL A 168 16.70 6.87 -6.65
C VAL A 168 17.25 8.30 -6.72
N ASP A 169 18.57 8.45 -6.83
CA ASP A 169 19.23 9.75 -6.86
C ASP A 169 18.92 10.55 -8.15
N GLU A 170 19.21 9.96 -9.31
CA GLU A 170 19.10 10.64 -10.60
C GLU A 170 17.65 10.87 -11.01
N LEU A 171 16.76 9.89 -10.81
CA LEU A 171 15.34 10.08 -11.12
C LEU A 171 14.72 11.13 -10.20
N GLY A 172 15.08 11.10 -8.91
CA GLY A 172 14.65 12.10 -7.94
C GLY A 172 15.05 13.51 -8.36
N LYS A 173 16.32 13.72 -8.73
CA LYS A 173 16.82 15.01 -9.25
C LYS A 173 16.09 15.44 -10.53
N ARG A 174 15.84 14.53 -11.47
CA ARG A 174 15.24 14.82 -12.78
C ARG A 174 13.78 15.22 -12.69
N GLU A 175 12.99 14.52 -11.87
CA GLU A 175 11.56 14.81 -11.71
C GLU A 175 11.29 15.80 -10.56
N GLY A 176 12.34 16.23 -9.84
CA GLY A 176 12.21 17.03 -8.63
C GLY A 176 11.47 16.28 -7.52
N ILE A 177 11.58 14.96 -7.48
CA ILE A 177 10.97 14.08 -6.48
C ILE A 177 12.03 13.75 -5.43
N ASN A 178 11.65 13.85 -4.16
CA ASN A 178 12.44 13.26 -3.10
C ASN A 178 11.85 11.87 -2.82
N PHE A 179 12.58 10.80 -3.14
CA PHE A 179 12.20 9.46 -2.73
C PHE A 179 12.65 9.26 -1.29
N GLN A 180 11.71 9.36 -0.35
CA GLN A 180 12.01 9.11 1.07
C GLN A 180 12.30 7.63 1.32
N TYR A 181 11.78 6.74 0.47
CA TYR A 181 11.87 5.30 0.70
C TYR A 181 12.32 4.55 -0.56
N LEU A 182 13.15 3.54 -0.36
CA LEU A 182 13.47 2.49 -1.33
C LEU A 182 13.09 1.14 -0.72
N SER A 183 12.32 0.33 -1.45
CA SER A 183 12.04 -1.06 -1.12
C SER A 183 12.71 -1.98 -2.16
N PRO A 184 13.87 -2.59 -1.85
CA PRO A 184 14.69 -3.27 -2.86
C PRO A 184 14.24 -4.69 -3.22
N PHE A 185 13.23 -5.23 -2.52
CA PHE A 185 12.72 -6.59 -2.71
C PHE A 185 11.19 -6.59 -2.66
N ASN A 186 10.57 -7.63 -3.22
CA ASN A 186 9.13 -7.83 -3.18
C ASN A 186 8.82 -9.31 -2.96
N GLU A 187 8.12 -9.64 -1.88
CA GLU A 187 7.75 -10.99 -1.45
C GLU A 187 8.88 -12.03 -1.62
N PRO A 188 10.03 -11.80 -0.97
CA PRO A 188 11.22 -12.61 -1.19
C PRO A 188 11.05 -14.08 -0.78
N GLU A 189 10.02 -14.41 -0.01
CA GLU A 189 9.68 -15.79 0.37
C GLU A 189 9.19 -16.64 -0.80
N TRP A 190 8.61 -16.04 -1.85
CA TRP A 190 8.06 -16.81 -2.97
C TRP A 190 9.13 -17.18 -3.98
N ASN A 191 8.96 -18.31 -4.67
CA ASN A 191 9.95 -18.80 -5.63
C ASN A 191 9.95 -18.02 -6.94
N TRP A 192 8.89 -17.27 -7.26
CA TRP A 192 8.79 -16.42 -8.45
C TRP A 192 9.11 -17.14 -9.78
N ASP A 193 8.86 -18.45 -9.84
CA ASP A 193 9.13 -19.33 -10.97
C ASP A 193 7.95 -19.41 -11.96
N ALA A 194 6.78 -18.89 -11.55
CA ALA A 194 5.62 -18.72 -12.41
C ALA A 194 5.86 -17.65 -13.50
N ILE A 195 5.29 -17.88 -14.67
CA ILE A 195 5.52 -17.06 -15.87
C ILE A 195 4.41 -16.01 -16.02
N SER A 196 4.33 -15.06 -15.09
CA SER A 196 3.25 -14.06 -15.08
C SER A 196 3.72 -12.63 -14.84
N GLN A 197 4.88 -12.43 -14.22
CA GLN A 197 5.44 -11.12 -13.87
C GLN A 197 6.95 -11.20 -13.57
N GLU A 198 7.59 -10.06 -13.37
CA GLU A 198 8.93 -9.99 -12.77
C GLU A 198 8.88 -10.51 -11.31
N GLY A 199 10.01 -11.01 -10.80
CA GLY A 199 10.07 -11.51 -9.42
C GLY A 199 11.33 -12.33 -9.13
N THR A 200 11.77 -12.30 -7.87
CA THR A 200 12.87 -13.13 -7.41
C THR A 200 12.67 -13.55 -5.95
N PRO A 201 12.94 -14.82 -5.58
CA PRO A 201 13.09 -15.16 -4.17
C PRO A 201 14.33 -14.47 -3.62
N ALA A 202 14.47 -14.41 -2.29
CA ALA A 202 15.73 -14.09 -1.64
C ALA A 202 15.78 -14.67 -0.24
N LEU A 203 16.93 -15.19 0.18
CA LEU A 203 17.17 -15.54 1.58
C LEU A 203 17.34 -14.27 2.42
N ASN A 204 16.95 -14.32 3.70
CA ASN A 204 17.15 -13.23 4.67
C ASN A 204 18.63 -12.76 4.69
N SER A 205 19.58 -13.69 4.56
CA SER A 205 21.01 -13.35 4.49
C SER A 205 21.42 -12.62 3.21
N GLU A 206 20.74 -12.86 2.09
CA GLU A 206 21.00 -12.16 0.83
C GLU A 206 20.36 -10.77 0.83
N ILE A 207 19.19 -10.64 1.47
CA ILE A 207 18.55 -9.35 1.74
C ILE A 207 19.46 -8.51 2.64
N ALA A 208 19.88 -9.04 3.79
CA ALA A 208 20.77 -8.33 4.72
C ALA A 208 22.10 -7.92 4.05
N LYS A 209 22.69 -8.80 3.23
CA LYS A 209 23.89 -8.47 2.43
C LYS A 209 23.64 -7.30 1.48
N THR A 210 22.53 -7.31 0.75
CA THR A 210 22.19 -6.27 -0.24
C THR A 210 21.87 -4.94 0.44
N VAL A 211 21.15 -4.98 1.57
CA VAL A 211 20.82 -3.79 2.37
C VAL A 211 22.08 -3.12 2.93
N ARG A 212 23.06 -3.89 3.43
CA ARG A 212 24.36 -3.33 3.85
C ARG A 212 25.10 -2.64 2.71
N LEU A 213 25.02 -3.19 1.49
CA LEU A 213 25.61 -2.54 0.30
C LEU A 213 24.85 -1.27 -0.08
N LEU A 214 23.52 -1.28 -0.02
CA LEU A 214 22.69 -0.10 -0.26
C LEU A 214 22.95 1.01 0.76
N ASP A 215 23.05 0.69 2.05
CA ASP A 215 23.35 1.65 3.12
C ASP A 215 24.68 2.39 2.85
N LYS A 216 25.69 1.65 2.42
CA LYS A 216 26.97 2.22 1.97
C LYS A 216 26.79 3.12 0.75
N LYS A 217 26.04 2.68 -0.27
CA LYS A 217 25.80 3.46 -1.50
C LYS A 217 25.01 4.73 -1.24
N PHE A 218 24.04 4.69 -0.33
CA PHE A 218 23.26 5.85 0.08
C PHE A 218 24.14 6.85 0.83
N SER A 219 25.02 6.36 1.73
CA SER A 219 26.04 7.20 2.38
C SER A 219 26.98 7.87 1.37
N GLU A 220 27.52 7.11 0.41
CA GLU A 220 28.43 7.62 -0.64
C GLU A 220 27.77 8.72 -1.50
N LYS A 221 26.46 8.58 -1.78
CA LYS A 221 25.69 9.54 -2.58
C LYS A 221 25.01 10.64 -1.73
N ASN A 222 25.16 10.62 -0.40
CA ASN A 222 24.48 11.52 0.54
C ASN A 222 22.94 11.47 0.47
N LEU A 223 22.36 10.32 0.11
CA LEU A 223 20.92 10.14 0.07
C LEU A 223 20.36 10.10 1.49
N GLN A 224 19.21 10.74 1.70
CA GLN A 224 18.44 10.66 2.95
C GLN A 224 17.33 9.59 2.88
N THR A 225 17.30 8.83 1.78
CA THR A 225 16.34 7.77 1.54
C THR A 225 16.51 6.65 2.56
N GLN A 226 15.40 6.13 3.07
CA GLN A 226 15.36 4.98 3.96
C GLN A 226 15.14 3.69 3.16
N ILE A 227 15.79 2.61 3.59
CA ILE A 227 15.69 1.29 2.98
C ILE A 227 14.66 0.49 3.77
N LEU A 228 13.52 0.21 3.15
CA LEU A 228 12.45 -0.56 3.76
C LEU A 228 12.73 -2.05 3.58
N VAL A 229 12.59 -2.81 4.65
CA VAL A 229 12.68 -4.28 4.66
C VAL A 229 11.43 -4.86 5.27
N SER A 230 10.74 -5.63 4.45
CA SER A 230 10.75 -7.09 4.40
C SER A 230 9.94 -7.46 3.17
N GLU A 231 8.89 -6.68 2.91
CA GLU A 231 7.90 -6.82 1.83
C GLU A 231 7.41 -8.26 1.74
N SER A 232 7.32 -8.93 2.88
CA SER A 232 6.83 -10.30 2.94
C SER A 232 5.39 -10.31 2.45
N GLY A 233 5.10 -11.19 1.49
CA GLY A 233 3.78 -11.42 0.93
C GLY A 233 2.74 -11.86 1.96
N GLN A 234 3.15 -12.39 3.11
CA GLN A 234 2.22 -12.86 4.14
C GLN A 234 2.77 -12.63 5.55
N TYR A 235 1.98 -12.00 6.43
CA TYR A 235 2.41 -11.65 7.79
C TYR A 235 3.03 -12.80 8.59
N ASP A 236 2.59 -14.05 8.39
CA ASP A 236 3.17 -15.22 9.06
C ASP A 236 4.70 -15.29 8.88
N TYR A 237 5.25 -14.99 7.70
CA TYR A 237 6.71 -15.06 7.48
C TYR A 237 7.48 -13.89 8.12
N LEU A 238 6.78 -12.83 8.56
CA LEU A 238 7.40 -11.78 9.35
C LEU A 238 7.82 -12.28 10.74
N TYR A 239 6.99 -13.10 11.40
CA TYR A 239 7.17 -13.44 12.82
C TYR A 239 7.27 -14.94 13.14
N LYS A 240 6.85 -15.84 12.25
CA LYS A 240 6.96 -17.29 12.48
C LYS A 240 8.31 -17.80 12.03
N LYS A 241 8.90 -18.65 12.87
CA LYS A 241 10.09 -19.45 12.57
C LYS A 241 9.72 -20.88 12.20
N ASN A 242 10.61 -21.57 11.50
CA ASN A 242 10.47 -22.98 11.11
C ASN A 242 9.19 -23.24 10.29
N THR A 243 8.88 -22.33 9.39
CA THR A 243 7.84 -22.51 8.38
C THR A 243 8.32 -23.47 7.30
N ASN A 244 7.53 -23.62 6.24
CA ASN A 244 7.90 -24.37 5.04
C ASN A 244 8.97 -23.68 4.16
N LEU A 245 9.39 -22.44 4.48
CA LEU A 245 10.33 -21.65 3.68
C LEU A 245 11.53 -21.20 4.54
N PRO A 246 12.38 -22.15 4.99
CA PRO A 246 13.49 -21.84 5.89
C PRO A 246 14.46 -20.82 5.28
N GLY A 247 14.87 -19.85 6.09
CA GLY A 247 15.76 -18.77 5.65
C GLY A 247 15.06 -17.65 4.89
N ARG A 248 13.74 -17.73 4.72
CA ARG A 248 12.87 -16.67 4.16
C ARG A 248 11.70 -16.31 5.09
N ASP A 249 11.67 -16.93 6.27
CA ASP A 249 10.72 -16.71 7.35
C ASP A 249 11.36 -15.97 8.53
N ASN A 250 10.60 -15.75 9.59
CA ASN A 250 11.06 -15.07 10.81
C ASN A 250 11.84 -13.77 10.54
N GLN A 251 11.35 -12.99 9.58
CA GLN A 251 12.09 -11.87 9.02
C GLN A 251 12.35 -10.74 10.04
N ILE A 252 11.39 -10.45 10.93
CA ILE A 252 11.54 -9.42 11.97
C ILE A 252 12.75 -9.74 12.86
N ALA A 253 12.78 -10.94 13.45
CA ALA A 253 13.89 -11.35 14.29
C ALA A 253 15.20 -11.45 13.49
N SER A 254 15.15 -11.90 12.23
CA SER A 254 16.35 -11.98 11.38
C SER A 254 17.02 -10.62 11.20
N TYR A 255 16.25 -9.55 11.06
CA TYR A 255 16.77 -8.21 10.75
C TYR A 255 16.96 -7.30 11.97
N PHE A 256 16.19 -7.52 13.05
CA PHE A 256 16.13 -6.60 14.20
C PHE A 256 16.49 -7.23 15.56
N ASP A 257 16.74 -8.55 15.65
CA ASP A 257 17.43 -9.12 16.81
C ASP A 257 18.93 -8.87 16.69
N ALA A 258 19.52 -8.15 17.65
CA ALA A 258 20.94 -7.83 17.68
C ALA A 258 21.87 -9.07 17.72
N ASN A 259 21.34 -10.25 18.07
CA ASN A 259 22.10 -11.51 18.05
C ASN A 259 22.01 -12.25 16.71
N SER A 260 21.18 -11.78 15.78
CA SER A 260 21.06 -12.36 14.45
C SER A 260 22.29 -12.06 13.60
N LYS A 261 22.79 -13.06 12.85
CA LYS A 261 23.82 -12.85 11.81
C LYS A 261 23.35 -11.91 10.68
N ASP A 262 22.04 -11.81 10.51
CA ASP A 262 21.38 -11.02 9.47
C ASP A 262 20.89 -9.66 10.02
N PHE A 263 21.32 -9.29 11.24
CA PHE A 263 20.99 -8.00 11.85
C PHE A 263 21.43 -6.83 10.95
N ILE A 264 20.48 -5.94 10.70
CA ILE A 264 20.61 -4.73 9.90
C ILE A 264 19.90 -3.52 10.55
N GLY A 265 19.34 -3.70 11.74
CA GLY A 265 18.56 -2.67 12.44
C GLY A 265 19.38 -1.49 12.98
N ASP A 266 20.72 -1.56 12.96
CA ASP A 266 21.63 -0.48 13.33
C ASP A 266 22.19 0.30 12.12
N LEU A 267 21.83 -0.08 10.89
CA LEU A 267 22.27 0.60 9.69
C LEU A 267 21.64 1.98 9.59
N LYS A 268 22.42 2.96 9.10
CA LYS A 268 22.05 4.37 9.07
C LYS A 268 20.75 4.63 8.30
N HIS A 269 20.53 3.91 7.20
CA HIS A 269 19.37 4.10 6.33
C HIS A 269 18.25 3.08 6.57
N VAL A 270 18.39 2.16 7.52
CA VAL A 270 17.30 1.22 7.86
C VAL A 270 16.49 1.81 9.02
N PRO A 271 15.22 2.15 8.83
CA PRO A 271 14.38 2.66 9.91
C PRO A 271 13.98 1.54 10.88
N HIS A 272 13.60 1.90 12.11
CA HIS A 272 12.89 1.02 13.05
C HIS A 272 11.43 0.79 12.61
N LEU A 273 11.27 0.22 11.42
CA LEU A 273 10.01 0.02 10.72
C LEU A 273 10.14 -1.26 9.88
N VAL A 274 9.10 -2.08 9.94
CA VAL A 274 8.95 -3.29 9.13
C VAL A 274 7.80 -3.08 8.15
N VAL A 275 7.96 -3.59 6.93
CA VAL A 275 6.91 -3.51 5.90
C VAL A 275 6.50 -4.91 5.42
N GLY A 276 5.22 -5.11 5.13
CA GLY A 276 4.72 -6.40 4.65
C GLY A 276 3.31 -6.34 4.10
N HIS A 277 2.91 -7.44 3.47
CA HIS A 277 1.68 -7.56 2.72
C HIS A 277 0.66 -8.39 3.49
N SER A 278 -0.61 -8.02 3.33
CA SER A 278 -1.72 -8.62 4.09
C SER A 278 -2.23 -9.94 3.48
N TYR A 279 -1.68 -10.41 2.36
CA TYR A 279 -2.22 -11.56 1.63
C TYR A 279 -2.33 -12.80 2.51
N TRP A 280 -3.32 -13.65 2.20
CA TRP A 280 -3.58 -14.92 2.88
C TRP A 280 -3.96 -14.82 4.38
N THR A 281 -3.92 -13.62 4.98
CA THR A 281 -4.21 -13.37 6.41
C THR A 281 -5.46 -12.50 6.63
N THR A 282 -6.29 -12.36 5.61
CA THR A 282 -7.41 -11.40 5.50
C THR A 282 -8.79 -12.00 5.79
N GLN A 283 -8.91 -13.33 5.81
CA GLN A 283 -10.17 -14.00 6.11
C GLN A 283 -10.61 -13.75 7.55
N ASN A 284 -11.92 -13.58 7.76
CA ASN A 284 -12.49 -13.12 9.03
C ASN A 284 -12.10 -13.96 10.25
N ASP A 285 -11.93 -15.27 10.07
CA ASP A 285 -11.57 -16.23 11.12
C ASP A 285 -10.11 -16.09 11.60
N VAL A 286 -9.20 -15.62 10.75
CA VAL A 286 -7.78 -15.42 11.08
C VAL A 286 -7.37 -13.96 11.19
N LEU A 287 -8.19 -13.03 10.68
CA LEU A 287 -7.87 -11.61 10.51
C LEU A 287 -7.30 -10.98 11.79
N PHE A 288 -8.01 -11.15 12.91
CA PHE A 288 -7.64 -10.61 14.21
C PHE A 288 -6.38 -11.28 14.77
N GLU A 289 -6.34 -12.62 14.78
CA GLU A 289 -5.25 -13.39 15.37
C GLU A 289 -3.90 -13.05 14.74
N LYS A 290 -3.82 -13.06 13.40
CA LYS A 290 -2.57 -12.78 12.66
C LYS A 290 -2.01 -11.39 12.96
N ARG A 291 -2.89 -10.38 13.03
CA ARG A 291 -2.51 -9.00 13.33
C ARG A 291 -2.06 -8.82 14.77
N ASN A 292 -2.71 -9.52 15.70
CA ASN A 292 -2.32 -9.54 17.10
C ASN A 292 -0.98 -10.27 17.32
N GLU A 293 -0.73 -11.38 16.63
CA GLU A 293 0.57 -12.06 16.65
C GLU A 293 1.69 -11.18 16.09
N LEU A 294 1.44 -10.52 14.94
CA LEU A 294 2.36 -9.56 14.36
C LEU A 294 2.66 -8.41 15.33
N ARG A 295 1.63 -7.80 15.95
CA ARG A 295 1.80 -6.71 16.93
C ARG A 295 2.70 -7.13 18.09
N LYS A 296 2.47 -8.32 18.66
CA LYS A 296 3.30 -8.87 19.74
C LYS A 296 4.76 -9.02 19.33
N GLU A 297 5.04 -9.44 18.09
CA GLU A 297 6.41 -9.56 17.61
C GLU A 297 7.06 -8.19 17.44
N LEU A 298 6.35 -7.24 16.81
CA LEU A 298 6.83 -5.87 16.61
C LEU A 298 7.15 -5.17 17.94
N ASP A 299 6.36 -5.40 18.98
CA ASP A 299 6.56 -4.82 20.32
C ASP A 299 7.86 -5.27 20.98
N LYS A 300 8.31 -6.50 20.73
CA LYS A 300 9.59 -7.01 21.27
C LYS A 300 10.78 -6.17 20.82
N TYR A 301 10.73 -5.66 19.58
CA TYR A 301 11.80 -4.88 18.97
C TYR A 301 11.47 -3.39 18.84
N LYS A 302 10.31 -2.96 19.37
CA LYS A 302 9.81 -1.57 19.31
C LYS A 302 9.71 -1.03 17.88
N LEU A 303 9.19 -1.85 16.97
CA LEU A 303 9.10 -1.52 15.55
C LEU A 303 7.74 -0.92 15.21
N ASN A 304 7.79 0.10 14.34
CA ASN A 304 6.62 0.53 13.58
C ASN A 304 6.32 -0.46 12.47
N PHE A 305 5.12 -0.37 11.89
CA PHE A 305 4.69 -1.30 10.86
C PHE A 305 3.88 -0.62 9.76
N TRP A 306 4.20 -0.94 8.50
CA TRP A 306 3.38 -0.56 7.34
C TRP A 306 2.84 -1.80 6.67
N GLN A 307 1.53 -1.78 6.40
CA GLN A 307 0.96 -2.65 5.38
C GLN A 307 1.22 -1.96 4.02
N THR A 308 1.96 -2.64 3.15
CA THR A 308 2.48 -2.04 1.90
C THR A 308 1.87 -2.62 0.63
N GLU A 309 1.17 -3.75 0.72
CA GLU A 309 0.48 -4.33 -0.42
C GLU A 309 -0.67 -5.26 -0.07
N LEU A 310 -1.75 -5.13 -0.83
CA LEU A 310 -2.87 -6.05 -0.85
C LEU A 310 -3.59 -5.92 -2.19
N CYS A 311 -4.04 -7.06 -2.70
CA CYS A 311 -5.19 -7.21 -3.58
C CYS A 311 -5.98 -8.45 -3.12
N ILE A 312 -7.12 -8.72 -3.75
CA ILE A 312 -7.90 -9.90 -3.41
C ILE A 312 -7.25 -11.14 -4.03
N MET A 313 -6.98 -12.16 -3.21
CA MET A 313 -6.36 -13.42 -3.61
C MET A 313 -7.36 -14.58 -3.55
N GLY A 314 -6.96 -15.75 -4.06
CA GLY A 314 -7.85 -16.91 -4.16
C GLY A 314 -8.42 -17.43 -2.82
N ASN A 315 -7.77 -17.12 -1.69
CA ASN A 315 -8.25 -17.49 -0.36
C ASN A 315 -9.36 -16.57 0.17
N ASP A 316 -9.62 -15.43 -0.47
CA ASP A 316 -10.62 -14.46 -0.02
C ASP A 316 -12.05 -14.89 -0.42
N LYS A 317 -12.49 -16.01 0.17
CA LYS A 317 -13.73 -16.72 -0.22
C LYS A 317 -14.98 -15.85 -0.09
N GLU A 318 -15.02 -14.94 0.87
CA GLU A 318 -16.18 -14.06 1.10
C GLU A 318 -16.48 -13.18 -0.12
N VAL A 319 -15.44 -12.69 -0.80
CA VAL A 319 -15.55 -11.87 -2.02
C VAL A 319 -15.46 -12.68 -3.31
N GLY A 320 -15.29 -14.00 -3.20
CA GLY A 320 -15.22 -14.93 -4.34
C GLY A 320 -13.83 -15.04 -4.97
N GLY A 321 -12.78 -14.70 -4.22
CA GLY A 321 -11.40 -14.68 -4.72
C GLY A 321 -11.10 -13.51 -5.67
N GLY A 322 -9.85 -13.45 -6.12
CA GLY A 322 -9.35 -12.34 -6.94
C GLY A 322 -9.90 -12.29 -8.37
N GLU A 323 -10.25 -13.44 -8.95
CA GLU A 323 -10.79 -13.53 -10.31
C GLU A 323 -12.08 -12.72 -10.50
N LYS A 324 -12.22 -12.10 -11.67
CA LYS A 324 -13.30 -11.16 -12.07
C LYS A 324 -13.27 -9.85 -11.29
N LYS A 325 -13.23 -8.73 -12.03
CA LYS A 325 -13.31 -7.40 -11.42
C LYS A 325 -14.63 -7.22 -10.67
N ASP A 326 -14.59 -6.48 -9.57
CA ASP A 326 -15.75 -6.14 -8.77
C ASP A 326 -15.71 -4.66 -8.39
N LEU A 327 -16.67 -3.89 -8.90
CA LEU A 327 -16.79 -2.45 -8.67
C LEU A 327 -17.71 -2.13 -7.47
N SER A 328 -18.34 -3.13 -6.85
CA SER A 328 -19.37 -2.98 -5.82
C SER A 328 -18.82 -2.79 -4.40
N MET A 329 -19.71 -2.48 -3.45
CA MET A 329 -19.32 -2.43 -2.04
C MET A 329 -18.88 -3.77 -1.47
N LYS A 330 -19.16 -4.90 -2.13
CA LYS A 330 -18.79 -6.22 -1.59
C LYS A 330 -17.28 -6.31 -1.35
N THR A 331 -16.48 -6.03 -2.38
CA THR A 331 -15.02 -5.98 -2.26
C THR A 331 -14.56 -4.76 -1.45
N ALA A 332 -15.21 -3.62 -1.61
CA ALA A 332 -14.85 -2.39 -0.89
C ALA A 332 -14.96 -2.52 0.63
N LEU A 333 -16.03 -3.13 1.14
CA LEU A 333 -16.24 -3.37 2.58
C LEU A 333 -15.28 -4.42 3.13
N TYR A 334 -15.02 -5.48 2.36
CA TYR A 334 -14.04 -6.50 2.75
C TYR A 334 -12.68 -5.87 3.01
N VAL A 335 -12.22 -5.01 2.10
CA VAL A 335 -10.94 -4.30 2.27
C VAL A 335 -11.02 -3.27 3.38
N ALA A 336 -12.13 -2.53 3.54
CA ALA A 336 -12.30 -1.59 4.64
C ALA A 336 -12.22 -2.27 6.02
N ARG A 337 -12.71 -3.51 6.15
CA ARG A 337 -12.53 -4.35 7.34
C ARG A 337 -11.06 -4.68 7.58
N VAL A 338 -10.32 -5.02 6.52
CA VAL A 338 -8.88 -5.29 6.59
C VAL A 338 -8.10 -4.05 7.03
N ILE A 339 -8.34 -2.90 6.39
CA ILE A 339 -7.73 -1.60 6.75
C ILE A 339 -7.98 -1.31 8.24
N HIS A 340 -9.23 -1.42 8.70
CA HIS A 340 -9.57 -1.17 10.11
C HIS A 340 -8.76 -2.07 11.06
N HIS A 341 -8.63 -3.36 10.76
CA HIS A 341 -7.89 -4.29 11.61
C HIS A 341 -6.38 -4.07 11.55
N ASP A 342 -5.82 -3.74 10.37
CA ASP A 342 -4.41 -3.38 10.25
C ASP A 342 -4.09 -2.14 11.12
N LEU A 343 -4.94 -1.12 11.06
CA LEU A 343 -4.77 0.12 11.85
C LEU A 343 -5.02 -0.10 13.36
N CYS A 344 -6.06 -0.84 13.74
CA CYS A 344 -6.48 -0.95 15.15
C CYS A 344 -5.83 -2.10 15.92
N ILE A 345 -5.43 -3.19 15.24
CA ILE A 345 -4.90 -4.40 15.87
C ILE A 345 -3.39 -4.54 15.63
N ALA A 346 -2.95 -4.50 14.36
CA ALA A 346 -1.52 -4.52 14.05
C ALA A 346 -0.82 -3.18 14.34
N ASN A 347 -1.60 -2.13 14.62
CA ASN A 347 -1.12 -0.78 14.88
C ASN A 347 -0.33 -0.23 13.69
N ALA A 348 -0.77 -0.54 12.47
CA ALA A 348 -0.12 -0.12 11.23
C ALA A 348 -0.13 1.42 11.12
N SER A 349 1.01 2.00 10.78
CA SER A 349 1.21 3.43 10.57
C SER A 349 0.98 3.82 9.10
N ALA A 350 0.94 2.86 8.18
CA ALA A 350 0.54 3.09 6.80
C ALA A 350 -0.25 1.90 6.23
N TRP A 351 -1.02 2.19 5.18
CA TRP A 351 -1.76 1.19 4.43
C TRP A 351 -1.72 1.48 2.93
N GLN A 352 -1.25 0.54 2.13
CA GLN A 352 -1.01 0.74 0.71
C GLN A 352 -1.61 -0.42 -0.09
N TRP A 353 -2.43 -0.04 -1.07
CA TRP A 353 -3.01 -0.98 -2.03
C TRP A 353 -1.96 -1.46 -3.04
N TRP A 354 -2.23 -2.56 -3.74
CA TRP A 354 -1.44 -2.99 -4.88
C TRP A 354 -1.61 -2.04 -6.08
N LEU A 355 -2.41 -2.36 -7.09
CA LEU A 355 -2.48 -1.53 -8.30
C LEU A 355 -3.44 -0.34 -8.13
N ALA A 356 -2.94 0.86 -8.35
CA ALA A 356 -3.80 2.03 -8.47
C ALA A 356 -4.75 1.90 -9.67
N MET A 357 -4.25 1.32 -10.77
CA MET A 357 -4.98 1.16 -12.03
C MET A 357 -4.78 -0.25 -12.58
N SER A 358 -5.86 -0.88 -13.06
CA SER A 358 -5.84 -2.23 -13.64
C SER A 358 -6.59 -2.27 -14.97
N ASN A 359 -6.12 -3.07 -15.92
CA ASN A 359 -6.85 -3.44 -17.13
C ASN A 359 -7.35 -4.90 -17.09
N SER A 360 -7.12 -5.61 -15.98
CA SER A 360 -7.42 -7.03 -15.86
C SER A 360 -8.84 -7.26 -15.34
N ASP A 361 -9.43 -8.40 -15.69
CA ASP A 361 -10.66 -8.88 -15.07
C ASP A 361 -10.35 -9.55 -13.72
N TYR A 362 -9.81 -8.76 -12.79
CA TYR A 362 -9.31 -9.19 -11.48
C TYR A 362 -9.60 -8.11 -10.44
N LYS A 363 -9.67 -8.44 -9.14
CA LYS A 363 -9.93 -7.49 -8.05
C LYS A 363 -8.64 -6.87 -7.49
N ASP A 364 -7.87 -6.23 -8.35
CA ASP A 364 -6.56 -5.65 -8.05
C ASP A 364 -6.46 -4.14 -8.28
N GLY A 365 -7.40 -3.53 -9.01
CA GLY A 365 -7.40 -2.10 -9.32
C GLY A 365 -8.28 -1.26 -8.40
N LEU A 366 -7.85 -0.03 -8.11
CA LEU A 366 -8.75 1.03 -7.62
C LEU A 366 -9.53 1.65 -8.78
N ILE A 367 -8.86 1.86 -9.93
CA ILE A 367 -9.44 2.30 -11.20
C ILE A 367 -9.31 1.16 -12.21
N TYR A 368 -10.38 0.86 -12.94
CA TYR A 368 -10.39 -0.15 -14.00
C TYR A 368 -10.46 0.51 -15.37
N ALA A 369 -9.51 0.18 -16.22
CA ALA A 369 -9.38 0.72 -17.57
C ALA A 369 -9.59 -0.36 -18.63
N SER A 370 -10.18 0.04 -19.76
CA SER A 370 -10.33 -0.76 -20.97
C SER A 370 -9.52 -0.07 -22.08
N PRO A 371 -8.23 -0.38 -22.22
CA PRO A 371 -7.38 0.17 -23.27
C PRO A 371 -7.83 -0.27 -24.67
N ASN A 372 -7.53 0.55 -25.68
CA ASN A 372 -7.53 0.14 -27.08
C ASN A 372 -6.34 -0.81 -27.37
N ALA A 373 -6.28 -1.35 -28.59
CA ALA A 373 -5.32 -2.40 -28.94
C ALA A 373 -3.84 -1.96 -28.85
N ASP A 374 -3.54 -0.68 -29.06
CA ASP A 374 -2.18 -0.13 -28.98
C ASP A 374 -1.83 0.44 -27.60
N LEU A 375 -2.75 0.34 -26.62
CA LEU A 375 -2.62 0.83 -25.25
C LEU A 375 -2.42 2.35 -25.12
N THR A 376 -2.67 3.14 -26.17
CA THR A 376 -2.47 4.60 -26.17
C THR A 376 -3.71 5.38 -25.73
N ASP A 377 -4.87 4.75 -25.70
CA ASP A 377 -6.12 5.36 -25.23
C ASP A 377 -7.10 4.30 -24.69
N GLY A 378 -8.22 4.71 -24.11
CA GLY A 378 -9.27 3.79 -23.67
C GLY A 378 -10.39 4.47 -22.89
N THR A 379 -11.16 3.66 -22.16
CA THR A 379 -12.11 4.14 -21.14
C THR A 379 -11.67 3.68 -19.77
N PHE A 380 -12.14 4.34 -18.72
CA PHE A 380 -11.88 3.90 -17.35
C PHE A 380 -13.08 4.17 -16.45
N THR A 381 -13.14 3.46 -15.33
CA THR A 381 -14.14 3.63 -14.26
C THR A 381 -13.47 3.44 -12.91
N ASP A 382 -13.91 4.21 -11.93
CA ASP A 382 -13.60 4.02 -10.52
C ASP A 382 -14.34 2.79 -9.95
N SER A 383 -13.83 2.26 -8.83
CA SER A 383 -14.48 1.21 -8.05
C SER A 383 -15.00 1.75 -6.72
N LYS A 384 -15.96 1.09 -6.08
CA LYS A 384 -16.30 1.39 -4.67
C LYS A 384 -15.12 1.19 -3.74
N LEU A 385 -14.17 0.31 -4.09
CA LEU A 385 -12.94 0.10 -3.34
C LEU A 385 -12.07 1.36 -3.29
N LEU A 386 -11.94 2.10 -4.40
CA LEU A 386 -11.27 3.41 -4.43
C LEU A 386 -11.87 4.33 -3.34
N TRP A 387 -13.19 4.48 -3.32
CA TRP A 387 -13.86 5.34 -2.35
C TRP A 387 -13.89 4.79 -0.92
N ALA A 388 -13.80 3.48 -0.72
CA ALA A 388 -13.62 2.88 0.59
C ALA A 388 -12.22 3.21 1.14
N LEU A 389 -11.16 3.10 0.34
CA LEU A 389 -9.83 3.58 0.71
C LEU A 389 -9.86 5.10 0.98
N GLY A 390 -10.61 5.85 0.17
CA GLY A 390 -10.82 7.28 0.35
C GLY A 390 -11.46 7.70 1.68
N ASN A 391 -12.23 6.83 2.35
CA ASN A 391 -12.72 7.11 3.71
C ASN A 391 -11.56 7.23 4.72
N TYR A 392 -10.43 6.60 4.44
CA TYR A 392 -9.21 6.71 5.24
C TYR A 392 -8.26 7.75 4.64
N SER A 393 -7.77 7.54 3.42
CA SER A 393 -6.67 8.30 2.83
C SER A 393 -6.95 9.80 2.69
N ARG A 394 -8.20 10.18 2.39
CA ARG A 394 -8.58 11.57 2.13
C ARG A 394 -8.55 12.42 3.39
N PHE A 395 -8.93 11.82 4.52
CA PHE A 395 -9.20 12.54 5.77
C PHE A 395 -8.11 12.30 6.81
N ILE A 396 -7.56 11.09 6.89
CA ILE A 396 -6.47 10.75 7.80
C ILE A 396 -5.14 11.11 7.10
N ARG A 397 -4.73 12.38 7.25
CA ARG A 397 -3.51 12.90 6.62
C ARG A 397 -2.24 12.50 7.38
N PRO A 398 -1.07 12.44 6.71
CA PRO A 398 0.21 12.21 7.37
C PRO A 398 0.41 13.10 8.61
N GLY A 399 0.82 12.50 9.71
CA GLY A 399 0.97 13.16 11.01
C GLY A 399 -0.27 13.08 11.92
N SER A 400 -1.42 12.62 11.41
CA SER A 400 -2.53 12.20 12.28
C SER A 400 -2.09 11.10 13.22
N PHE A 401 -2.63 11.01 14.43
CA PHE A 401 -2.44 9.83 15.29
C PHE A 401 -3.77 9.18 15.62
N ARG A 402 -3.79 7.85 15.70
CA ARG A 402 -4.96 7.10 16.14
C ARG A 402 -5.17 7.33 17.65
N VAL A 403 -6.43 7.44 18.07
CA VAL A 403 -6.83 7.61 19.47
C VAL A 403 -7.79 6.51 19.90
N ASP A 404 -7.95 6.33 21.21
CA ASP A 404 -8.83 5.30 21.75
C ASP A 404 -10.30 5.54 21.40
N VAL A 405 -10.99 4.42 21.13
CA VAL A 405 -12.44 4.35 21.02
C VAL A 405 -12.92 3.23 21.94
N ALA A 406 -13.75 3.58 22.90
CA ALA A 406 -14.33 2.64 23.86
C ALA A 406 -15.83 2.46 23.63
N SER A 407 -16.34 1.27 23.90
CA SER A 407 -17.78 0.96 23.91
C SER A 407 -18.06 -0.22 24.83
N SER A 408 -19.31 -0.38 25.25
CA SER A 408 -19.78 -1.60 25.92
C SER A 408 -19.92 -2.78 24.96
N VAL A 409 -19.90 -2.54 23.64
CA VAL A 409 -19.86 -3.56 22.59
C VAL A 409 -18.46 -3.62 21.97
N ASN A 410 -18.18 -4.67 21.20
CA ASN A 410 -16.90 -4.79 20.50
C ASN A 410 -16.76 -3.69 19.43
N VAL A 411 -15.80 -2.78 19.62
CA VAL A 411 -15.50 -1.68 18.67
C VAL A 411 -14.84 -2.15 17.37
N ASN A 412 -14.38 -3.41 17.34
CA ASN A 412 -13.79 -4.09 16.20
C ASN A 412 -14.69 -5.26 15.75
N ASP A 413 -16.02 -5.10 15.80
CA ASP A 413 -16.93 -6.17 15.36
C ASP A 413 -16.85 -6.35 13.84
N SER A 414 -16.09 -7.37 13.43
CA SER A 414 -15.76 -7.66 12.04
C SER A 414 -16.95 -8.06 11.17
N GLN A 415 -18.12 -8.29 11.77
CA GLN A 415 -19.40 -8.55 11.11
C GLN A 415 -20.46 -7.47 11.40
N GLY A 416 -20.13 -6.50 12.28
CA GLY A 416 -21.01 -5.43 12.73
C GLY A 416 -20.41 -4.05 12.47
N LEU A 417 -20.32 -3.25 13.52
CA LEU A 417 -19.68 -1.93 13.46
C LEU A 417 -18.21 -2.03 13.84
N MET A 418 -17.37 -1.41 13.01
CA MET A 418 -15.98 -1.14 13.32
C MET A 418 -15.79 0.39 13.37
N VAL A 419 -15.24 0.89 14.47
CA VAL A 419 -15.07 2.34 14.69
C VAL A 419 -13.63 2.65 15.06
N SER A 420 -12.96 3.49 14.27
CA SER A 420 -11.62 4.01 14.57
C SER A 420 -11.61 5.53 14.52
N SER A 421 -10.78 6.17 15.34
CA SER A 421 -10.69 7.63 15.41
C SER A 421 -9.25 8.12 15.41
N TYR A 422 -9.05 9.30 14.84
CA TYR A 422 -7.75 9.90 14.57
C TYR A 422 -7.80 11.39 14.84
N ILE A 423 -6.72 11.94 15.36
CA ILE A 423 -6.57 13.38 15.56
C ILE A 423 -5.46 13.90 14.64
N ASN A 424 -5.80 14.93 13.88
CA ASN A 424 -4.84 15.77 13.20
C ASN A 424 -4.74 17.10 13.98
N GLU A 425 -3.63 17.30 14.67
CA GLU A 425 -3.41 18.51 15.48
C GLU A 425 -3.14 19.74 14.61
N ALA A 426 -2.46 19.57 13.48
CA ALA A 426 -2.13 20.68 12.57
C ALA A 426 -3.40 21.31 11.98
N ASP A 427 -4.37 20.49 11.59
CA ASP A 427 -5.64 20.93 11.00
C ASP A 427 -6.76 21.11 12.03
N ARG A 428 -6.50 20.76 13.30
CA ARG A 428 -7.47 20.71 14.40
C ARG A 428 -8.72 19.90 14.03
N GLU A 429 -8.49 18.70 13.52
CA GLU A 429 -9.52 17.78 13.04
C GLU A 429 -9.55 16.48 13.85
N LEU A 430 -10.75 16.08 14.26
CA LEU A 430 -11.08 14.73 14.67
C LEU A 430 -11.69 14.02 13.47
N ILE A 431 -11.15 12.86 13.12
CA ILE A 431 -11.62 12.01 12.05
C ILE A 431 -12.04 10.67 12.66
N SER A 432 -13.28 10.25 12.44
CA SER A 432 -13.75 8.93 12.85
C SER A 432 -14.27 8.17 11.64
N VAL A 433 -13.71 6.99 11.36
CA VAL A 433 -14.17 6.10 10.30
C VAL A 433 -15.01 4.99 10.91
N VAL A 434 -16.23 4.84 10.41
CA VAL A 434 -17.21 3.85 10.85
C VAL A 434 -17.55 2.94 9.69
N VAL A 435 -17.18 1.67 9.78
CA VAL A 435 -17.56 0.64 8.82
C VAL A 435 -18.75 -0.14 9.38
N ASN A 436 -19.87 -0.14 8.67
CA ASN A 436 -20.98 -1.04 8.96
C ASN A 436 -20.95 -2.24 8.03
N TYR A 437 -20.42 -3.34 8.54
CA TYR A 437 -20.37 -4.62 7.85
C TYR A 437 -21.69 -5.39 7.94
N ALA A 438 -22.63 -4.99 8.80
CA ALA A 438 -23.89 -5.70 8.97
C ALA A 438 -24.83 -5.53 7.77
N GLN A 439 -25.79 -6.45 7.65
CA GLN A 439 -26.87 -6.37 6.67
C GLN A 439 -27.96 -5.36 7.06
N ASP A 440 -27.98 -4.95 8.33
CA ASP A 440 -28.95 -3.98 8.85
C ASP A 440 -28.30 -2.64 9.14
N ALA A 441 -29.09 -1.57 9.05
CA ALA A 441 -28.70 -0.27 9.57
C ALA A 441 -28.41 -0.36 11.07
N LYS A 442 -27.37 0.34 11.52
CA LYS A 442 -27.00 0.45 12.93
C LYS A 442 -27.11 1.89 13.38
N ASP A 443 -27.66 2.07 14.56
CA ASP A 443 -27.73 3.37 15.21
C ASP A 443 -26.58 3.47 16.22
N MET A 444 -25.86 4.58 16.20
CA MET A 444 -24.78 4.85 17.15
C MET A 444 -24.83 6.27 17.71
N HIS A 445 -24.21 6.45 18.88
CA HIS A 445 -23.83 7.75 19.41
C HIS A 445 -22.31 7.81 19.52
N LEU A 446 -21.74 8.96 19.18
CA LEU A 446 -20.31 9.22 19.29
C LEU A 446 -20.08 10.35 20.30
N GLU A 447 -19.64 9.99 21.50
CA GLU A 447 -19.18 10.93 22.51
C GLU A 447 -17.69 11.20 22.30
N VAL A 448 -17.26 12.45 22.49
CA VAL A 448 -15.85 12.84 22.36
C VAL A 448 -15.37 13.45 23.68
N LYS A 449 -14.32 12.87 24.25
CA LYS A 449 -13.66 13.34 25.47
C LYS A 449 -12.31 14.00 25.15
N GLY A 450 -11.98 15.04 25.91
CA GLY A 450 -10.72 15.77 25.81
C GLY A 450 -10.74 16.98 24.87
N ILE A 451 -11.68 17.06 23.93
CA ILE A 451 -11.86 18.20 23.01
C ILE A 451 -13.33 18.59 22.86
N LYS A 452 -13.59 19.83 22.45
CA LYS A 452 -14.94 20.34 22.17
C LYS A 452 -15.20 20.39 20.66
N VAL A 453 -15.93 19.40 20.16
CA VAL A 453 -16.37 19.38 18.75
C VAL A 453 -17.38 20.50 18.49
N LYS A 454 -17.18 21.25 17.40
CA LYS A 454 -18.08 22.35 16.98
C LYS A 454 -19.08 21.89 15.93
N GLU A 455 -18.56 21.47 14.79
CA GLU A 455 -19.29 21.04 13.61
C GLU A 455 -18.69 19.73 13.13
N MET A 456 -19.56 18.82 12.68
CA MET A 456 -19.17 17.51 12.18
C MET A 456 -19.81 17.29 10.80
N GLN A 457 -18.98 17.02 9.81
CA GLN A 457 -19.39 16.66 8.46
C GLN A 457 -19.22 15.15 8.29
N ALA A 458 -20.25 14.48 7.77
CA ALA A 458 -20.17 13.07 7.42
C ALA A 458 -19.94 12.89 5.91
N TYR A 459 -19.21 11.85 5.53
CA TYR A 459 -19.02 11.41 4.15
C TYR A 459 -19.37 9.93 4.07
N ILE A 460 -20.23 9.54 3.13
CA ILE A 460 -20.67 8.14 2.99
C ILE A 460 -20.20 7.52 1.68
N THR A 461 -19.76 6.27 1.77
CA THR A 461 -19.61 5.34 0.65
C THR A 461 -20.53 4.14 0.89
N SER A 462 -21.41 3.82 -0.06
CA SER A 462 -22.35 2.69 0.01
C SER A 462 -22.72 2.18 -1.38
N ASP A 463 -23.58 1.15 -1.49
CA ASP A 463 -24.07 0.65 -2.77
C ASP A 463 -25.12 1.57 -3.43
N VAL A 464 -25.56 2.64 -2.75
CA VAL A 464 -26.44 3.64 -3.35
C VAL A 464 -25.69 4.40 -4.44
N GLU A 465 -26.33 4.57 -5.60
CA GLU A 465 -25.76 5.27 -6.75
C GLU A 465 -25.29 6.68 -6.36
N GLY A 466 -24.10 7.07 -6.83
CA GLY A 466 -23.47 8.35 -6.52
C GLY A 466 -22.90 8.49 -5.10
N GLN A 467 -23.18 7.57 -4.17
CA GLN A 467 -22.60 7.58 -2.82
C GLN A 467 -21.16 7.07 -2.81
N ASN A 468 -20.27 7.95 -3.26
CA ASN A 468 -18.82 7.80 -3.33
C ASN A 468 -18.21 8.97 -2.54
N LEU A 469 -17.94 8.78 -1.24
CA LEU A 469 -17.63 9.89 -0.32
C LEU A 469 -18.65 11.04 -0.40
N MET A 470 -19.93 10.71 -0.54
CA MET A 470 -20.99 11.72 -0.67
C MET A 470 -21.17 12.45 0.68
N PRO A 471 -21.10 13.79 0.73
CA PRO A 471 -21.38 14.53 1.95
C PRO A 471 -22.79 14.24 2.47
N GLN A 472 -22.90 13.97 3.76
CA GLN A 472 -24.17 13.77 4.47
C GLN A 472 -24.32 14.83 5.54
N LYS A 473 -25.54 15.38 5.69
CA LYS A 473 -25.88 16.20 6.84
C LYS A 473 -26.12 15.27 8.03
N ILE A 474 -25.43 15.52 9.12
CA ILE A 474 -25.64 14.81 10.38
C ILE A 474 -25.77 15.80 11.52
N ASP A 475 -26.59 15.46 12.51
CA ASP A 475 -26.60 16.18 13.78
C ASP A 475 -25.77 15.39 14.80
N SER A 476 -24.54 15.87 15.03
CA SER A 476 -23.56 15.29 15.96
C SER A 476 -24.04 15.18 17.42
N ARG A 477 -25.11 15.89 17.80
CA ARG A 477 -25.71 15.80 19.15
C ARG A 477 -26.75 14.69 19.26
N THR A 478 -27.03 13.99 18.16
CA THR A 478 -28.10 13.01 18.06
C THR A 478 -27.60 11.65 17.61
N LYS A 479 -28.55 10.75 17.36
CA LYS A 479 -28.31 9.40 16.88
C LYS A 479 -27.79 9.45 15.44
N ILE A 480 -26.60 8.88 15.20
CA ILE A 480 -26.03 8.70 13.87
C ILE A 480 -26.53 7.36 13.35
N GLN A 481 -27.29 7.38 12.26
CA GLN A 481 -27.67 6.15 11.55
C GLN A 481 -26.59 5.79 10.54
N VAL A 482 -26.03 4.60 10.66
CA VAL A 482 -25.05 4.02 9.74
C VAL A 482 -25.78 3.01 8.87
N PRO A 483 -26.01 3.29 7.57
CA PRO A 483 -26.69 2.37 6.66
C PRO A 483 -26.02 1.00 6.61
N PRO A 484 -26.76 -0.07 6.27
CA PRO A 484 -26.15 -1.38 6.07
C PRO A 484 -25.08 -1.32 4.99
N LYS A 485 -24.05 -2.16 5.11
CA LYS A 485 -23.02 -2.33 4.08
C LYS A 485 -22.46 -0.98 3.58
N SER A 486 -22.09 -0.11 4.52
CA SER A 486 -21.61 1.23 4.22
C SER A 486 -20.39 1.61 5.07
N ILE A 487 -19.71 2.67 4.63
CA ILE A 487 -18.63 3.32 5.38
C ILE A 487 -19.01 4.78 5.52
N ILE A 488 -18.97 5.29 6.76
CA ILE A 488 -19.14 6.70 7.07
C ILE A 488 -17.84 7.23 7.67
N THR A 489 -17.33 8.32 7.11
CA THR A 489 -16.26 9.12 7.73
C THR A 489 -16.82 10.40 8.30
N LEU A 490 -16.61 10.60 9.60
CA LEU A 490 -17.01 11.78 10.35
C LEU A 490 -15.79 12.68 10.51
N VAL A 491 -15.88 13.93 10.09
CA VAL A 491 -14.81 14.92 10.20
C VAL A 491 -15.31 16.09 11.01
N ALA A 492 -14.66 16.35 12.14
CA ALA A 492 -15.06 17.37 13.10
C ALA A 492 -13.92 18.37 13.37
N LYS A 493 -14.24 19.67 13.37
CA LYS A 493 -13.32 20.72 13.84
C LYS A 493 -13.45 20.91 15.35
N TYR A 494 -12.32 21.14 16.03
CA TYR A 494 -12.29 21.40 17.48
C TYR A 494 -11.39 22.57 17.89
#